data_AF-A0A842TCU8-F1
#
_entry.id   AF-A0A842TCU8-F1
#
_cell.length_a   1.000
_cell.length_b   1.000
_cell.length_c   1.000
_cell.angle_alpha   90.00
_cell.angle_beta   90.00
_cell.angle_gamma   90.00
#
_symmetry.space_group_name_H-M   'P 1'
#
loop_
_entity.id
_entity.type
_entity.pdbx_description
1 polymer ?
#
loop_
_entity_poly.entity_id
_entity_poly.type
_entity_poly.pdbx_seq_one_letter_code
_entity_poly.pdbx_strand_id
1 'polypeptide(L)'
;MNEQKKSKVSIFNRKKQISLVVLTIILLILLLYLILSGTNFLVSILVISFLFLFFFGLIYKSDEISLSSYLPSSREKSESSRKKSKKQYKVETPIRDTPESLDFSYHRPLIRKCPNCGMILTRSAKKCPNCGNNPTQ
;
A
#
# COMPACT_ATOMS: atom_id res chain seq x y z
N MET A 1 14.55 11.78 22.85
CA MET A 1 13.52 11.70 21.78
C MET A 1 12.35 10.76 22.11
N ASN A 2 12.09 10.44 23.39
CA ASN A 2 11.07 9.44 23.81
C ASN A 2 9.84 10.03 24.50
N GLU A 3 9.82 11.31 24.87
CA GLU A 3 8.66 11.90 25.58
C GLU A 3 7.49 12.24 24.67
N GLN A 4 7.72 12.56 23.39
CA GLN A 4 6.63 12.92 22.46
C GLN A 4 5.74 11.74 22.03
N LYS A 5 6.20 10.49 22.19
CA LYS A 5 5.37 9.30 21.87
C LYS A 5 4.35 8.97 22.96
N LYS A 6 4.62 9.32 24.23
CA LYS A 6 3.75 8.98 25.37
C LYS A 6 2.45 9.78 25.39
N SER A 7 2.45 11.02 24.90
CA SER A 7 1.25 11.88 24.90
C SER A 7 0.24 11.55 23.80
N LYS A 8 0.66 10.96 22.67
CA LYS A 8 -0.26 10.62 21.57
C LYS A 8 -1.12 9.38 21.84
N VAL A 9 -0.62 8.43 22.63
CA VAL A 9 -1.34 7.18 22.96
C VAL A 9 -2.54 7.44 23.89
N SER A 10 -2.43 8.39 24.82
CA SER A 10 -3.51 8.70 25.78
C SER A 10 -4.69 9.45 25.15
N ILE A 11 -4.44 10.26 24.12
CA ILE A 11 -5.48 11.02 23.41
C ILE A 11 -6.36 10.10 22.55
N PHE A 12 -5.76 9.08 21.94
CA PHE A 12 -6.49 8.11 21.10
C PHE A 12 -7.53 7.32 21.92
N ASN A 13 -7.14 6.85 23.11
CA ASN A 13 -8.06 6.14 24.01
C ASN A 13 -9.20 7.03 24.52
N ARG A 14 -8.97 8.33 24.71
CA ARG A 14 -10.03 9.27 25.12
C ARG A 14 -11.11 9.43 24.05
N LYS A 15 -10.75 9.51 22.77
CA LYS A 15 -11.74 9.62 21.68
C LYS A 15 -12.60 8.35 21.56
N LYS A 16 -11.98 7.17 21.68
CA LYS A 16 -12.68 5.88 21.68
C LYS A 16 -13.65 5.77 22.87
N GLN A 17 -13.22 6.18 24.06
CA GLN A 17 -14.08 6.22 25.23
C GLN A 17 -15.26 7.19 25.08
N ILE A 18 -15.03 8.40 24.58
CA ILE A 18 -16.11 9.38 24.34
C ILE A 18 -17.11 8.82 23.30
N SER A 19 -16.63 8.22 22.22
CA SER A 19 -17.50 7.59 21.22
C SER A 19 -18.35 6.47 21.80
N LEU A 20 -17.80 5.65 22.70
CA LEU A 20 -18.51 4.55 23.34
C LEU A 20 -19.58 5.10 24.30
N VAL A 21 -19.26 6.13 25.09
CA VAL A 21 -20.21 6.79 25.99
C VAL A 21 -21.34 7.46 25.21
N VAL A 22 -21.05 8.11 24.09
CA VAL A 22 -22.09 8.71 23.24
C VAL A 22 -23.01 7.64 22.66
N LEU A 23 -22.45 6.53 22.17
CA LEU A 23 -23.22 5.40 21.65
C LEU A 23 -24.16 4.80 22.72
N THR A 24 -23.67 4.62 23.95
CA THR A 24 -24.49 4.05 25.04
C THR A 24 -25.62 5.00 25.43
N ILE A 25 -25.38 6.32 25.46
CA ILE A 25 -26.43 7.32 25.70
C ILE A 25 -27.51 7.26 24.60
N ILE A 26 -27.12 7.16 23.33
CA ILE A 26 -28.07 7.06 22.20
C ILE A 26 -28.92 5.79 22.33
N LEU A 27 -28.32 4.65 22.65
CA LEU A 27 -29.06 3.39 22.85
C LEU A 27 -30.03 3.45 24.03
N LEU A 28 -29.67 4.16 25.10
CA LEU A 28 -30.55 4.35 26.25
C LEU A 28 -31.75 5.24 25.90
N ILE A 29 -31.54 6.31 25.12
CA ILE A 29 -32.64 7.14 24.60
C ILE A 29 -33.58 6.31 23.71
N LEU A 30 -33.02 5.48 22.83
CA LEU A 30 -33.79 4.59 21.95
C LEU A 30 -34.62 3.57 22.76
N LEU A 31 -34.04 2.98 23.81
CA LEU A 31 -34.74 2.08 24.73
C LEU A 31 -35.96 2.76 25.34
N LEU A 32 -35.77 3.98 25.86
CA LEU A 32 -36.81 4.74 26.52
C LEU A 32 -37.94 5.08 25.52
N TYR A 33 -37.58 5.48 24.29
CA TYR A 33 -38.53 5.71 23.20
C TYR A 33 -39.38 4.47 22.87
N LEU A 34 -38.74 3.29 22.79
CA LEU A 34 -39.43 2.03 22.52
C LEU A 34 -40.39 1.62 23.64
N ILE A 35 -39.99 1.86 24.90
CA ILE A 35 -40.85 1.62 26.06
C ILE A 35 -42.07 2.56 26.04
N LEU A 36 -41.86 3.86 25.77
CA LEU A 36 -42.95 4.84 25.65
C LEU A 36 -43.91 4.51 24.50
N SER A 37 -43.39 3.93 23.42
CA SER A 37 -44.19 3.52 22.25
C SER A 37 -45.03 2.26 22.51
N GLY A 38 -44.96 1.66 23.71
CA GLY A 38 -45.74 0.47 24.07
C GLY A 38 -45.26 -0.82 23.41
N THR A 39 -44.00 -0.86 22.93
CA THR A 39 -43.44 -2.07 22.34
C THR A 39 -43.13 -3.13 23.41
N ASN A 40 -43.12 -4.40 23.01
CA ASN A 40 -42.74 -5.50 23.89
C ASN A 40 -41.31 -5.29 24.42
N PHE A 41 -41.15 -5.22 25.74
CA PHE A 41 -39.86 -4.97 26.41
C PHE A 41 -38.77 -5.96 25.99
N LEU A 42 -39.14 -7.23 25.84
CA LEU A 42 -38.22 -8.30 25.45
C LEU A 42 -37.68 -8.09 24.02
N VAL A 43 -38.55 -7.70 23.09
CA VAL A 43 -38.16 -7.39 21.71
C VAL A 43 -37.25 -6.15 21.68
N SER A 44 -37.59 -5.13 22.48
CA SER A 44 -36.80 -3.90 22.60
C SER A 44 -35.36 -4.20 23.05
N ILE A 45 -35.18 -4.99 24.12
CA ILE A 45 -33.85 -5.39 24.60
C ILE A 45 -33.07 -6.14 23.52
N LEU A 46 -33.71 -7.05 22.80
CA LEU A 46 -33.06 -7.89 21.79
C LEU A 46 -32.52 -7.04 20.63
N VAL A 47 -33.33 -6.09 20.14
CA VAL A 47 -32.93 -5.14 19.10
C VAL A 47 -31.77 -4.26 19.56
N ILE A 48 -31.82 -3.76 20.79
CA ILE A 48 -30.80 -2.87 21.34
C ILE A 48 -29.48 -3.59 21.57
N SER A 49 -29.53 -4.82 22.09
CA SER A 49 -28.35 -5.67 22.24
C SER A 49 -27.68 -5.94 20.89
N PHE A 50 -28.48 -6.24 19.87
CA PHE A 50 -27.97 -6.44 18.51
C PHE A 50 -27.29 -5.17 17.96
N LEU A 51 -27.93 -4.01 18.07
CA LEU A 51 -27.34 -2.73 17.65
C LEU A 51 -26.06 -2.42 18.43
N PHE A 52 -26.07 -2.61 19.75
CA PHE A 52 -24.91 -2.41 20.60
C PHE A 52 -23.72 -3.24 20.08
N LEU A 53 -23.89 -4.54 19.87
CA LEU A 53 -22.83 -5.43 19.38
C LEU A 53 -22.36 -5.04 17.97
N PHE A 54 -23.27 -4.65 17.08
CA PHE A 54 -22.93 -4.20 15.73
C PHE A 54 -22.00 -2.98 15.75
N PHE A 55 -22.34 -1.95 16.54
CA PHE A 55 -21.52 -0.77 16.70
C PHE A 55 -20.24 -1.04 17.49
N PHE A 56 -20.29 -1.94 18.49
CA PHE A 56 -19.12 -2.35 19.24
C PHE A 56 -18.08 -3.02 18.33
N GLY A 57 -18.55 -3.89 17.41
CA GLY A 57 -17.72 -4.52 16.38
C GLY A 57 -17.07 -3.49 15.44
N LEU A 58 -17.83 -2.49 14.98
CA LEU A 58 -17.29 -1.40 14.16
C LEU A 58 -16.21 -0.59 14.89
N ILE A 59 -16.45 -0.24 16.16
CA ILE A 59 -15.51 0.54 16.96
C ILE A 59 -14.24 -0.27 17.31
N TYR A 60 -14.36 -1.58 17.55
CA TYR A 60 -13.20 -2.42 17.83
C TYR A 60 -12.35 -2.71 16.59
N LYS A 61 -12.99 -2.86 15.41
CA LYS A 61 -12.28 -3.12 14.16
C LYS A 61 -11.61 -1.88 13.54
N SER A 62 -11.98 -0.68 14.03
CA SER A 62 -11.43 0.59 13.54
C SER A 62 -9.90 0.68 13.66
N ASP A 63 -9.30 -0.01 14.63
CA ASP A 63 -7.87 0.11 14.93
C ASP A 63 -6.96 -0.55 13.86
N GLU A 64 -7.49 -1.44 13.01
CA GLU A 64 -6.72 -2.09 11.94
C GLU A 64 -6.86 -1.40 10.58
N ILE A 65 -7.88 -0.55 10.38
CA ILE A 65 -8.13 0.11 9.10
C ILE A 65 -7.30 1.39 9.05
N SER A 66 -5.99 1.22 8.91
CA SER A 66 -5.09 2.30 8.55
C SER A 66 -5.39 2.75 7.11
N LEU A 67 -6.26 3.76 6.99
CA LEU A 67 -6.63 4.45 5.75
C LEU A 67 -5.40 5.09 5.04
N SER A 68 -4.24 5.10 5.70
CA SER A 68 -2.94 5.47 5.14
C SER A 68 -2.42 4.51 4.06
N SER A 69 -3.01 3.31 3.91
CA SER A 69 -2.61 2.36 2.86
C SER A 69 -3.37 2.52 1.54
N TYR A 70 -4.53 3.19 1.56
CA TYR A 70 -5.41 3.31 0.37
C TYR A 70 -5.41 4.69 -0.26
N LEU A 71 -4.89 5.71 0.43
CA LEU A 71 -4.58 7.00 -0.19
C LEU A 71 -3.09 6.99 -0.61
N PRO A 72 -2.78 7.09 -1.91
CA PRO A 72 -1.42 7.37 -2.33
C PRO A 72 -1.06 8.74 -1.77
N SER A 73 -0.30 8.76 -0.67
CA SER A 73 0.28 9.94 -0.06
C SER A 73 0.96 10.75 -1.17
N SER A 74 0.29 11.83 -1.58
CA SER A 74 0.78 12.66 -2.65
C SER A 74 2.01 13.40 -2.14
N ARG A 75 3.18 12.89 -2.53
CA ARG A 75 4.40 13.68 -2.73
C ARG A 75 4.79 14.59 -1.55
N GLU A 76 5.26 14.01 -0.45
CA GLU A 76 6.44 14.61 0.17
C GLU A 76 7.62 14.25 -0.73
N LYS A 77 7.89 15.13 -1.71
CA LYS A 77 9.20 15.20 -2.36
C LYS A 77 10.21 15.36 -1.23
N SER A 78 10.87 14.26 -0.86
CA SER A 78 12.10 14.33 -0.07
C SER A 78 13.03 15.27 -0.83
N GLU A 79 13.28 16.44 -0.24
CA GLU A 79 14.18 17.41 -0.82
C GLU A 79 15.56 16.76 -0.82
N SER A 80 15.96 16.24 -1.98
CA SER A 80 17.16 15.43 -2.12
C SER A 80 18.34 16.16 -1.47
N SER A 81 19.14 15.44 -0.69
CA SER A 81 20.37 15.94 -0.03
C SER A 81 21.37 16.62 -0.98
N ARG A 82 21.11 16.60 -2.29
CA ARG A 82 21.88 17.26 -3.35
C ARG A 82 21.97 18.79 -3.20
N LYS A 83 21.06 19.46 -2.49
CA LYS A 83 21.16 20.92 -2.26
C LYS A 83 22.09 21.33 -1.11
N LYS A 84 22.41 20.43 -0.16
CA LYS A 84 23.29 20.75 0.98
C LYS A 84 24.79 20.62 0.67
N SER A 85 25.17 19.94 -0.40
CA SER A 85 26.58 19.63 -0.72
C SER A 85 27.28 20.68 -1.63
N LYS A 86 26.56 21.66 -2.19
CA LYS A 86 27.17 22.63 -3.13
C LYS A 86 28.06 23.71 -2.50
N LYS A 87 28.26 23.73 -1.17
CA LYS A 87 29.14 24.74 -0.51
C LYS A 87 30.52 24.23 -0.11
N GLN A 88 30.84 22.94 -0.23
CA GLN A 88 32.07 22.41 0.39
C GLN A 88 32.94 21.48 -0.46
N TYR A 89 32.66 21.27 -1.74
CA TYR A 89 33.55 20.42 -2.56
C TYR A 89 34.08 21.17 -3.78
N LYS A 90 35.26 21.76 -3.60
CA LYS A 90 36.15 22.14 -4.72
C LYS A 90 36.75 20.83 -5.21
N VAL A 91 36.04 20.16 -6.14
CA VAL A 91 36.55 18.96 -6.82
C VAL A 91 37.70 19.40 -7.71
N GLU A 92 38.93 19.03 -7.37
CA GLU A 92 40.01 18.99 -8.35
C GLU A 92 39.66 17.91 -9.37
N THR A 93 39.42 18.30 -10.61
CA THR A 93 39.12 17.38 -11.70
C THR A 93 40.33 16.48 -11.95
N PRO A 94 40.21 15.15 -11.81
CA PRO A 94 41.27 14.25 -12.22
C PRO A 94 41.46 14.37 -13.74
N ILE A 95 42.73 14.35 -14.15
CA ILE A 95 43.19 14.40 -15.54
C ILE A 95 42.54 13.21 -16.28
N ARG A 96 41.88 13.50 -17.41
CA ARG A 96 41.20 12.50 -18.22
C ARG A 96 42.25 11.75 -19.03
N ASP A 97 42.61 10.55 -18.58
CA ASP A 97 43.20 9.55 -19.46
C ASP A 97 42.17 9.22 -20.56
N THR A 98 42.66 9.16 -21.79
CA THR A 98 41.89 8.98 -23.03
C THR A 98 40.92 7.80 -22.96
N PRO A 99 39.76 7.86 -23.66
CA PRO A 99 38.77 6.79 -23.61
C PRO A 99 39.32 5.52 -24.27
N GLU A 100 39.72 4.57 -23.45
CA GLU A 100 39.87 3.18 -23.84
C GLU A 100 38.50 2.69 -24.34
N SER A 101 38.42 2.34 -25.62
CA SER A 101 37.18 1.86 -26.24
C SER A 101 36.77 0.58 -25.54
N LEU A 102 35.72 0.64 -24.73
CA LEU A 102 35.09 -0.53 -24.14
C LEU A 102 34.54 -1.39 -25.28
N ASP A 103 35.26 -2.47 -25.60
CA ASP A 103 34.88 -3.43 -26.64
C ASP A 103 33.79 -4.35 -26.07
N PHE A 104 32.53 -3.95 -26.23
CA PHE A 104 31.39 -4.72 -25.76
C PHE A 104 31.14 -5.91 -26.70
N SER A 105 31.66 -7.08 -26.33
CA SER A 105 31.32 -8.35 -26.98
C SER A 105 29.89 -8.77 -26.62
N TYR A 106 28.93 -8.53 -27.52
CA TYR A 106 27.54 -8.94 -27.32
C TYR A 106 27.36 -10.46 -27.49
N HIS A 107 26.87 -11.13 -26.46
CA HIS A 107 26.49 -12.54 -26.54
C HIS A 107 25.23 -12.75 -27.39
N ARG A 108 25.19 -13.87 -28.12
CA ARG A 108 24.05 -14.21 -28.99
C ARG A 108 22.75 -14.36 -28.17
N PRO A 109 21.62 -13.83 -28.65
CA PRO A 109 20.36 -13.82 -27.91
C PRO A 109 19.83 -15.25 -27.67
N LEU A 110 19.22 -15.45 -26.49
CA LEU A 110 18.68 -16.75 -26.05
C LEU A 110 17.44 -17.19 -26.83
N ILE A 111 16.71 -16.23 -27.38
CA ILE A 111 15.51 -16.43 -28.19
C ILE A 111 15.64 -15.63 -29.50
N ARG A 112 15.12 -16.19 -30.58
CA ARG A 112 15.08 -15.56 -31.90
C ARG A 112 13.72 -15.80 -32.55
N LYS A 113 13.36 -14.96 -33.52
CA LYS A 113 12.14 -15.13 -34.29
C LYS A 113 12.45 -15.93 -35.57
N CYS A 114 11.57 -16.86 -35.95
CA CYS A 114 11.67 -17.54 -37.24
C CYS A 114 11.43 -16.52 -38.37
N PRO A 115 12.33 -16.37 -39.35
CA PRO A 115 12.17 -15.41 -40.43
C PRO A 115 11.01 -15.79 -41.37
N ASN A 116 10.65 -17.07 -41.45
CA ASN A 116 9.60 -17.54 -42.35
C ASN A 116 8.18 -17.39 -41.76
N CYS A 117 7.94 -17.91 -40.56
CA CYS A 117 6.59 -17.94 -39.97
C CYS A 117 6.40 -17.05 -38.74
N GLY A 118 7.46 -16.37 -38.27
CA GLY A 118 7.39 -15.46 -37.13
C GLY A 118 7.29 -16.11 -35.75
N MET A 119 7.33 -17.44 -35.64
CA MET A 119 7.33 -18.14 -34.36
C MET A 119 8.60 -17.86 -33.54
N ILE A 120 8.47 -17.73 -32.22
CA ILE A 120 9.60 -17.54 -31.31
C ILE A 120 10.29 -18.89 -31.09
N LEU A 121 11.60 -18.93 -31.30
CA LEU A 121 12.45 -20.10 -31.21
C LEU A 121 13.51 -19.89 -30.15
N THR A 122 13.77 -20.93 -29.35
CA THR A 122 14.88 -20.96 -28.41
C THR A 122 16.20 -21.18 -29.16
N ARG A 123 17.33 -20.82 -28.52
CA ARG A 123 18.68 -21.04 -29.07
C ARG A 123 18.95 -22.50 -29.47
N SER A 124 18.31 -23.46 -28.80
CA SER A 124 18.48 -24.90 -29.07
C SER A 124 17.67 -25.40 -30.27
N ALA A 125 16.71 -24.63 -30.78
CA ALA A 125 15.87 -25.05 -31.89
C ALA A 125 16.65 -25.03 -33.23
N LYS A 126 16.91 -26.24 -33.77
CA LYS A 126 17.57 -26.45 -35.07
C LYS A 126 16.62 -26.23 -36.25
N LYS A 127 15.33 -26.55 -36.09
CA LYS A 127 14.27 -26.37 -37.09
C LYS A 127 13.07 -25.71 -36.44
N CYS A 128 12.34 -24.90 -37.21
CA CYS A 128 11.09 -24.33 -36.76
C CYS A 128 10.01 -25.43 -36.68
N PRO A 129 9.33 -25.62 -35.53
CA PRO A 129 8.28 -26.63 -35.42
C PRO A 129 7.01 -26.25 -36.21
N ASN A 130 6.85 -24.97 -36.58
CA ASN A 130 5.68 -24.51 -37.34
C ASN A 130 5.86 -24.67 -38.86
N CYS A 131 7.00 -24.26 -39.41
CA CYS A 131 7.22 -24.26 -40.87
C CYS A 131 8.31 -25.23 -41.35
N GLY A 132 8.96 -25.98 -40.46
CA GLY A 132 10.00 -26.96 -40.80
C GLY A 132 11.34 -26.36 -41.25
N ASN A 133 11.41 -25.05 -41.55
CA ASN A 133 12.60 -24.39 -42.05
C ASN A 133 13.66 -24.13 -40.97
N ASN A 134 14.91 -24.05 -41.41
CA ASN A 134 16.04 -23.69 -40.56
C ASN A 134 15.97 -22.19 -40.21
N PRO A 135 16.09 -21.82 -38.92
CA PRO A 135 16.08 -20.42 -38.47
C PRO A 135 17.41 -19.68 -38.68
N THR A 136 18.39 -20.32 -39.30
CA THR A 136 19.65 -19.72 -39.78
C THR A 136 19.58 -19.59 -41.29
N GLN A 137 18.96 -18.53 -41.77
CA GLN A 137 19.09 -18.07 -43.15
C GLN A 137 19.44 -16.58 -43.09
#